data_AF-A0A1F3CZQ8-F1
#
_entry.id   AF-A0A1F3CZQ8-F1
#
_cell.length_a   1.000
_cell.length_b   1.000
_cell.length_c   1.000
_cell.angle_alpha   90.00
_cell.angle_beta   90.00
_cell.angle_gamma   90.00
#
_symmetry.space_group_name_H-M   'P 1'
#
loop_
_entity.id
_entity.type
_entity.pdbx_description
1 polymer ?
#
loop_
_entity_poly.entity_id
_entity_poly.type
_entity_poly.pdbx_seq_one_letter_code
_entity_poly.pdbx_strand_id
1 'polypeptide(L)'
;MTIEILKLIASCLTPIIILILGILINKSIERNKKFLLQEKEWQVRWAETFLIRAIKFDENVSVIVTSLSQLEQNMKNKNKSETKQKEDELLKTINASIANLQYLDWDIQNFAQFAEKNFKDLIGKQKELLDAIKNIFDNKQGDLEKVRIIQFDYNKIVRKAHNEILNAV
;
A
#
# COMPACT_ATOMS: atom_id res chain seq x y z
N MET A 1 5.73 -46.07 -57.83
CA MET A 1 4.89 -46.67 -56.78
C MET A 1 5.35 -46.32 -55.36
N THR A 2 6.60 -46.58 -54.95
CA THR A 2 7.09 -46.25 -53.58
C THR A 2 7.05 -44.76 -53.24
N ILE A 3 7.42 -43.89 -54.18
CA ILE A 3 7.41 -42.42 -53.99
C ILE A 3 5.98 -41.85 -53.84
N GLU A 4 4.99 -42.43 -54.53
CA GLU A 4 3.60 -41.97 -54.45
C GLU A 4 2.95 -42.36 -53.14
N ILE A 5 3.23 -43.57 -52.64
CA ILE A 5 2.81 -44.03 -51.31
C ILE A 5 3.41 -43.10 -50.23
N LEU A 6 4.68 -42.72 -50.37
CA LEU A 6 5.33 -41.79 -49.43
C LEU A 6 4.68 -40.39 -49.44
N LYS A 7 4.32 -39.86 -50.61
CA LYS A 7 3.61 -38.58 -50.74
C LYS A 7 2.21 -38.63 -50.12
N LEU A 8 1.50 -39.74 -50.30
CA LEU A 8 0.18 -39.95 -49.70
C LEU A 8 0.28 -39.99 -48.16
N ILE A 9 1.26 -40.72 -47.63
CA ILE A 9 1.53 -40.77 -46.18
C ILE A 9 1.88 -39.38 -45.63
N ALA A 10 2.76 -38.64 -46.31
CA ALA A 10 3.12 -37.27 -45.90
C ALA A 10 1.90 -36.35 -45.91
N SER A 11 1.05 -36.41 -46.95
CA SER A 11 -0.17 -35.60 -47.06
C SER A 11 -1.19 -35.91 -45.97
N CYS A 12 -1.26 -37.15 -45.48
CA CYS A 12 -2.12 -37.52 -44.36
C CYS A 12 -1.52 -37.16 -42.99
N LEU A 13 -0.19 -37.25 -42.84
CA LEU A 13 0.50 -36.95 -41.59
C LEU A 13 0.58 -35.44 -41.30
N THR A 14 0.76 -34.60 -42.32
CA THR A 14 0.90 -33.15 -42.14
C THR A 14 -0.29 -32.52 -41.40
N PRO A 15 -1.57 -32.77 -41.77
CA PRO A 15 -2.72 -32.26 -41.02
C PRO A 15 -2.77 -32.76 -39.57
N ILE A 16 -2.38 -34.02 -39.32
CA ILE A 16 -2.35 -34.61 -37.98
C ILE A 16 -1.29 -33.93 -37.11
N ILE A 17 -0.09 -33.71 -37.64
CA ILE A 17 0.99 -33.01 -36.94
C ILE A 17 0.57 -31.56 -36.64
N ILE A 18 -0.01 -30.86 -37.61
CA ILE A 18 -0.53 -29.49 -37.42
C ILE A 18 -1.59 -29.45 -36.32
N LEU A 19 -2.51 -30.42 -36.30
CA LEU A 19 -3.54 -30.52 -35.26
C LEU A 19 -2.92 -30.73 -33.88
N ILE A 20 -1.96 -31.67 -33.76
CA ILE A 20 -1.26 -31.93 -32.49
C ILE A 20 -0.52 -30.68 -32.02
N LEU A 21 0.24 -30.01 -32.90
CA LEU A 21 0.94 -28.77 -32.57
C LEU A 21 -0.03 -27.66 -32.17
N GLY A 22 -1.15 -27.50 -32.88
CA GLY A 22 -2.20 -26.53 -32.54
C GLY A 22 -2.77 -26.76 -31.15
N ILE A 23 -3.05 -28.01 -30.78
CA ILE A 23 -3.53 -28.38 -29.43
C ILE A 23 -2.47 -28.06 -28.37
N LEU A 24 -1.20 -28.37 -28.62
CA LEU A 24 -0.10 -28.09 -27.69
C LEU A 24 0.09 -26.60 -27.47
N ILE A 25 0.09 -25.81 -28.55
CA ILE A 25 0.18 -24.34 -28.50
C ILE A 25 -1.00 -23.77 -27.73
N ASN A 26 -2.23 -24.19 -28.04
CA ASN A 26 -3.42 -23.67 -27.35
C ASN A 26 -3.39 -23.98 -25.85
N LYS A 27 -3.02 -25.21 -25.46
CA LYS A 27 -2.82 -25.57 -24.05
C LYS A 27 -1.76 -24.73 -23.37
N SER A 28 -0.66 -24.40 -24.05
CA SER A 28 0.39 -23.55 -23.49
C SER A 28 -0.10 -22.10 -23.30
N ILE A 29 -0.85 -21.57 -24.27
CA ILE A 29 -1.42 -20.21 -24.19
C ILE A 29 -2.42 -20.14 -23.03
N GLU A 30 -3.29 -21.14 -22.87
CA GLU A 30 -4.25 -21.20 -21.77
C GLU A 30 -3.56 -21.24 -20.39
N ARG A 31 -2.50 -22.04 -20.26
CA ARG A 31 -1.69 -22.09 -19.03
C ARG A 31 -1.05 -20.75 -18.71
N ASN A 32 -0.40 -20.13 -19.70
CA ASN A 32 0.25 -18.84 -19.52
C ASN A 32 -0.76 -17.74 -19.18
N LYS A 33 -1.92 -17.72 -19.85
CA LYS A 33 -3.01 -16.79 -19.53
C LYS A 33 -3.51 -16.97 -18.10
N LYS A 34 -3.71 -18.21 -17.65
CA LYS A 34 -4.14 -18.49 -16.28
C LYS A 34 -3.11 -18.00 -15.25
N PHE A 35 -1.82 -18.26 -15.51
CA PHE A 35 -0.75 -17.80 -14.64
C PHE A 35 -0.71 -16.26 -14.54
N LEU A 36 -0.75 -15.57 -15.68
CA LEU A 36 -0.79 -14.10 -15.73
C LEU A 36 -2.01 -13.51 -15.02
N LEU A 37 -3.18 -14.16 -15.14
CA LEU A 37 -4.39 -13.73 -14.42
C LEU A 37 -4.19 -13.84 -12.90
N GLN A 38 -3.60 -14.94 -12.42
CA GLN A 38 -3.34 -15.13 -10.99
C GLN A 38 -2.34 -14.10 -10.46
N GLU A 39 -1.27 -13.83 -11.20
CA GLU A 39 -0.27 -12.82 -10.85
C GLU A 39 -0.91 -11.42 -10.74
N LYS A 40 -1.74 -11.07 -11.73
CA LYS A 40 -2.49 -9.81 -11.71
C LYS A 40 -3.47 -9.71 -10.54
N GLU A 41 -4.15 -10.79 -10.18
CA GLU A 41 -5.03 -10.82 -9.00
C GLU A 41 -4.26 -10.54 -7.70
N TRP A 42 -3.07 -11.13 -7.56
CA TRP A 42 -2.19 -10.87 -6.41
C TRP A 42 -1.72 -9.42 -6.36
N GLN A 43 -1.32 -8.87 -7.50
CA GLN A 43 -0.89 -7.49 -7.63
C GLN A 43 -1.99 -6.50 -7.22
N VAL A 44 -3.23 -6.72 -7.71
CA VAL A 44 -4.39 -5.90 -7.33
C VAL A 44 -4.62 -5.98 -5.82
N ARG A 45 -4.60 -7.19 -5.24
CA ARG A 45 -4.77 -7.36 -3.79
C ARG A 45 -3.68 -6.67 -2.97
N TRP A 46 -2.43 -6.71 -3.42
CA TRP A 46 -1.34 -6.00 -2.75
C TRP A 46 -1.51 -4.49 -2.83
N ALA A 47 -1.87 -3.94 -3.99
CA ALA A 47 -2.16 -2.52 -4.13
C ALA A 47 -3.32 -2.06 -3.25
N GLU A 48 -4.43 -2.80 -3.24
CA GLU A 48 -5.59 -2.51 -2.39
C GLU A 48 -5.22 -2.57 -0.90
N THR A 49 -4.50 -3.61 -0.49
CA THR A 49 -4.08 -3.77 0.90
C THR A 49 -3.14 -2.64 1.31
N PHE A 50 -2.15 -2.31 0.48
CA PHE A 50 -1.28 -1.16 0.67
C PHE A 50 -2.08 0.13 0.90
N LEU A 51 -3.03 0.42 0.02
CA LEU A 51 -3.84 1.64 0.09
C LEU A 51 -4.66 1.68 1.39
N ILE A 52 -5.28 0.57 1.78
CA ILE A 52 -6.03 0.47 3.04
C ILE A 52 -5.12 0.76 4.25
N ARG A 53 -3.90 0.21 4.27
CA ARG A 53 -2.95 0.47 5.35
C ARG A 53 -2.50 1.93 5.37
N ALA A 54 -2.21 2.51 4.20
CA ALA A 54 -1.81 3.90 4.07
C ALA A 54 -2.91 4.88 4.52
N ILE A 55 -4.18 4.61 4.18
CA ILE A 55 -5.33 5.39 4.65
C ILE A 55 -5.45 5.30 6.17
N LYS A 56 -5.37 4.10 6.74
CA LYS A 56 -5.42 3.94 8.21
C LYS A 56 -4.27 4.66 8.91
N PHE A 57 -3.08 4.71 8.29
CA PHE A 57 -1.95 5.48 8.82
C PHE A 57 -2.29 6.97 8.86
N ASP A 58 -2.82 7.51 7.75
CA ASP A 58 -3.27 8.89 7.63
C ASP A 58 -4.37 9.27 8.64
N GLU A 59 -5.33 8.36 8.86
CA GLU A 59 -6.38 8.51 9.87
C GLU A 59 -5.80 8.61 11.29
N ASN A 60 -4.85 7.74 11.66
CA ASN A 60 -4.21 7.78 12.98
C ASN A 60 -3.39 9.06 13.18
N VAL A 61 -2.71 9.57 12.14
CA VAL A 61 -2.05 10.89 12.18
C VAL A 61 -3.06 11.99 12.47
N SER A 62 -4.19 11.98 11.76
CA SER A 62 -5.26 12.96 11.93
C SER A 62 -5.86 12.93 13.34
N VAL A 63 -6.06 11.74 13.91
CA VAL A 63 -6.53 11.56 15.29
C VAL A 63 -5.53 12.15 16.29
N ILE A 64 -4.23 11.93 16.09
CA ILE A 64 -3.20 12.51 16.96
C ILE A 64 -3.22 14.04 16.89
N VAL A 65 -3.18 14.61 15.68
CA VAL A 65 -3.15 16.07 15.48
C VAL A 65 -4.38 16.75 16.08
N THR A 66 -5.58 16.19 15.83
CA THR A 66 -6.82 16.74 16.38
C THR A 66 -6.90 16.61 17.90
N SER A 67 -6.46 15.47 18.47
CA SER A 67 -6.41 15.27 19.92
C SER A 67 -5.43 16.23 20.60
N LEU A 68 -4.27 16.48 19.99
CA LEU A 68 -3.29 17.46 20.47
C LEU A 68 -3.85 18.89 20.45
N SER A 69 -4.55 19.27 19.38
CA SER A 69 -5.22 20.58 19.31
C SER A 69 -6.30 20.73 20.39
N GLN A 70 -7.07 19.67 20.67
CA GLN A 70 -8.07 19.68 21.75
C GLN A 70 -7.42 19.79 23.13
N LEU A 71 -6.31 19.10 23.37
CA LEU A 71 -5.53 19.23 24.60
C LEU A 71 -5.07 20.68 24.80
N GLU A 72 -4.54 21.33 23.76
CA GLU A 72 -4.12 22.73 23.83
C GLU A 72 -5.28 23.68 24.19
N GLN A 73 -6.45 23.47 23.60
CA GLN A 73 -7.66 24.26 23.90
C GLN A 73 -8.16 24.05 25.33
N ASN A 74 -8.12 22.80 25.81
CA ASN A 74 -8.55 22.45 27.17
C ASN A 74 -7.63 23.06 28.23
N MET A 75 -6.32 23.11 28.00
CA MET A 75 -5.38 23.78 28.91
C MET A 75 -5.63 25.29 29.03
N LYS A 76 -6.17 25.93 27.99
CA LYS A 76 -6.53 27.36 28.01
C LYS A 76 -7.82 27.63 28.82
N ASN A 77 -8.70 26.64 28.97
CA ASN A 77 -10.00 26.77 29.65
C ASN A 77 -9.93 26.25 31.11
N LYS A 78 -9.98 27.17 32.09
CA LYS A 78 -9.66 26.96 33.53
C LYS A 78 -10.62 26.10 34.40
N ASN A 79 -11.51 25.27 33.85
CA ASN A 79 -12.42 24.44 34.67
C ASN A 79 -11.77 23.12 35.15
N LYS A 80 -11.04 23.17 36.27
CA LYS A 80 -10.08 22.14 36.73
C LYS A 80 -10.55 20.68 36.87
N SER A 81 -11.83 20.37 37.17
CA SER A 81 -12.23 18.99 37.52
C SER A 81 -12.67 18.15 36.32
N GLU A 82 -13.48 18.69 35.40
CA GLU A 82 -13.86 17.98 34.17
C GLU A 82 -12.73 17.93 33.13
N THR A 83 -11.80 18.90 33.21
CA THR A 83 -10.66 18.98 32.28
C THR A 83 -9.71 17.80 32.43
N LYS A 84 -9.45 17.33 33.66
CA LYS A 84 -8.43 16.28 33.88
C LYS A 84 -8.81 14.91 33.32
N GLN A 85 -10.07 14.49 33.47
CA GLN A 85 -10.54 13.23 32.91
C GLN A 85 -10.49 13.25 31.37
N LYS A 86 -10.92 14.36 30.76
CA LYS A 86 -10.87 14.55 29.30
C LYS A 86 -9.43 14.56 28.77
N GLU A 87 -8.50 15.17 29.50
CA GLU A 87 -7.07 15.14 29.17
C GLU A 87 -6.52 13.72 29.17
N ASP A 88 -6.81 12.93 30.20
CA ASP A 88 -6.37 11.53 30.30
C ASP A 88 -6.94 10.66 29.17
N GLU A 89 -8.21 10.88 28.78
CA GLU A 89 -8.85 10.19 27.66
C GLU A 89 -8.19 10.54 26.30
N LEU A 90 -7.86 11.82 26.08
CA LEU A 90 -7.15 12.26 24.88
C LEU A 90 -5.73 11.69 24.81
N LEU A 91 -5.00 11.69 25.92
CA LEU A 91 -3.66 11.09 26.00
C LEU A 91 -3.71 9.58 25.73
N LYS A 92 -4.71 8.87 26.24
CA LYS A 92 -4.90 7.45 25.94
C LYS A 92 -5.18 7.21 24.45
N THR A 93 -6.02 8.04 23.85
CA THR A 93 -6.35 7.98 22.41
C THR A 93 -5.13 8.21 21.53
N ILE A 94 -4.33 9.21 21.89
CA ILE A 94 -3.05 9.51 21.27
C ILE A 94 -2.09 8.31 21.35
N ASN A 95 -1.88 7.76 22.55
CA ASN A 95 -0.94 6.66 22.75
C ASN A 95 -1.36 5.40 21.96
N ALA A 96 -2.65 5.11 21.91
CA ALA A 96 -3.18 4.03 21.09
C ALA A 96 -2.93 4.27 19.59
N SER A 97 -3.12 5.52 19.13
CA SER A 97 -2.88 5.90 17.73
C SER A 97 -1.40 5.81 17.35
N ILE A 98 -0.48 6.20 18.24
CA ILE A 98 0.97 6.05 18.03
C ILE A 98 1.36 4.58 17.91
N ALA A 99 0.85 3.72 18.78
CA ALA A 99 1.11 2.27 18.69
C ALA A 99 0.61 1.69 17.35
N ASN A 100 -0.58 2.11 16.91
CA ASN A 100 -1.11 1.72 15.60
C ASN A 100 -0.24 2.23 14.45
N LEU A 101 0.29 3.46 14.52
CA LEU A 101 1.19 3.99 13.50
C LEU A 101 2.44 3.14 13.33
N GLN A 102 3.03 2.62 14.41
CA GLN A 102 4.21 1.74 14.32
C GLN A 102 3.90 0.43 13.60
N TYR A 103 2.75 -0.17 13.89
CA TYR A 103 2.30 -1.38 13.19
C TYR A 103 2.01 -1.09 11.71
N LEU A 104 1.32 0.00 11.42
CA LEU A 104 0.98 0.40 10.06
C LEU A 104 2.21 0.81 9.25
N ASP A 105 3.19 1.44 9.88
CA ASP A 105 4.50 1.75 9.27
C ASP A 105 5.10 0.47 8.69
N TRP A 106 5.30 -0.55 9.53
CA TRP A 106 5.82 -1.85 9.12
C TRP A 106 5.03 -2.48 7.96
N ASP A 107 3.69 -2.55 8.08
CA ASP A 107 2.83 -3.11 7.04
C ASP A 107 2.99 -2.37 5.71
N ILE A 108 3.02 -1.03 5.74
CA ILE A 108 3.17 -0.20 4.55
C ILE A 108 4.51 -0.48 3.86
N GLN A 109 5.62 -0.61 4.60
CA GLN A 109 6.92 -0.91 3.99
C GLN A 109 6.90 -2.26 3.26
N ASN A 110 6.23 -3.27 3.84
CA ASN A 110 6.13 -4.60 3.25
C ASN A 110 5.35 -4.61 1.93
N PHE A 111 4.29 -3.81 1.80
CA PHE A 111 3.55 -3.74 0.53
C PHE A 111 4.16 -2.73 -0.45
N ALA A 112 4.79 -1.66 0.05
CA ALA A 112 5.41 -0.64 -0.78
C ALA A 112 6.68 -1.11 -1.49
N GLN A 113 7.29 -2.24 -1.09
CA GLN A 113 8.47 -2.80 -1.74
C GLN A 113 8.28 -3.03 -3.25
N PHE A 114 7.03 -3.22 -3.69
CA PHE A 114 6.66 -3.39 -5.10
C PHE A 114 6.54 -2.06 -5.88
N ALA A 115 6.73 -0.91 -5.20
CA ALA A 115 6.76 0.42 -5.79
C ALA A 115 8.19 0.97 -5.88
N GLU A 116 9.07 0.31 -6.65
CA GLU A 116 10.52 0.57 -6.66
C GLU A 116 10.90 2.06 -6.79
N LYS A 117 10.20 2.81 -7.65
CA LYS A 117 10.48 4.22 -7.92
C LYS A 117 10.06 5.11 -6.77
N ASN A 118 8.89 4.86 -6.17
CA ASN A 118 8.33 5.71 -5.12
C ASN A 118 8.61 5.19 -3.69
N PHE A 119 9.19 4.00 -3.53
CA PHE A 119 9.42 3.37 -2.22
C PHE A 119 10.24 4.25 -1.28
N LYS A 120 11.40 4.73 -1.74
CA LYS A 120 12.29 5.56 -0.90
C LYS A 120 11.63 6.87 -0.46
N ASP A 121 10.92 7.53 -1.38
CA ASP A 121 10.21 8.78 -1.09
C ASP A 121 9.07 8.56 -0.10
N LEU A 122 8.35 7.44 -0.23
CA LEU A 122 7.29 7.06 0.69
C LEU A 122 7.83 6.85 2.10
N ILE A 123 8.83 5.98 2.26
CA ILE A 123 9.44 5.70 3.58
C ILE A 123 10.04 6.98 4.16
N GLY A 124 10.67 7.82 3.34
CA GLY A 124 11.18 9.12 3.76
C GLY A 124 10.09 10.01 4.36
N LYS A 125 8.95 10.15 3.69
CA LYS A 125 7.83 10.97 4.19
C LYS A 125 7.12 10.36 5.39
N GLN A 126 7.02 9.03 5.42
CA GLN A 126 6.44 8.31 6.54
C GLN A 126 7.27 8.51 7.81
N LYS A 127 8.60 8.43 7.68
CA LYS A 127 9.54 8.77 8.75
C LYS A 127 9.46 10.25 9.14
N GLU A 128 9.39 11.17 8.18
CA GLU A 128 9.26 12.60 8.45
C GLU A 128 8.00 12.91 9.28
N LEU A 129 6.88 12.23 9.01
CA LEU A 129 5.65 12.32 9.81
C LEU A 129 5.84 11.79 11.23
N LEU A 130 6.41 10.58 11.37
CA LEU A 130 6.65 9.97 12.67
C LEU A 130 7.60 10.81 13.54
N ASP A 131 8.67 11.33 12.93
CA ASP A 131 9.63 12.20 13.60
C ASP A 131 8.98 13.53 14.01
N ALA A 132 8.12 14.12 13.17
CA ALA A 132 7.39 15.34 13.52
C ALA A 132 6.41 15.12 14.69
N ILE A 133 5.68 14.01 14.68
CA ILE A 133 4.79 13.62 15.79
C ILE A 133 5.60 13.39 17.06
N LYS A 134 6.68 12.59 16.98
CA LYS A 134 7.56 12.30 18.11
C LYS A 134 8.15 13.57 18.72
N ASN A 135 8.59 14.51 17.88
CA ASN A 135 9.14 15.79 18.32
C ASN A 135 8.11 16.60 19.14
N ILE A 136 6.83 16.57 18.74
CA ILE A 136 5.76 17.22 19.51
C ILE A 136 5.59 16.56 20.89
N PHE A 137 5.68 15.24 20.97
CA PHE A 137 5.59 14.52 22.25
C PHE A 137 6.78 14.78 23.17
N ASP A 138 7.98 14.67 22.64
CA ASP A 138 9.22 14.81 23.41
C ASP A 138 9.38 16.24 23.96
N ASN A 139 9.07 17.25 23.14
CA ASN A 139 9.22 18.66 23.51
C ASN A 139 7.95 19.31 24.06
N LYS A 140 6.81 18.61 24.05
CA LYS A 140 5.48 19.13 24.41
C LYS A 140 5.09 20.41 23.65
N GLN A 141 5.75 20.66 22.52
CA GLN A 141 5.58 21.83 21.67
C GLN A 141 5.87 21.42 20.24
N GLY A 142 5.15 22.02 19.29
CA GLY A 142 5.46 21.89 17.88
C GLY A 142 4.36 22.46 17.00
N ASP A 143 4.64 22.49 15.71
CA ASP A 143 3.76 23.06 14.72
C ASP A 143 2.86 21.99 14.09
N LEU A 144 1.59 21.97 14.50
CA LEU A 144 0.58 21.06 13.94
C LEU A 144 0.31 21.32 12.45
N GLU A 145 0.50 22.55 11.98
CA GLU A 145 0.38 22.90 10.56
C GLU A 145 1.48 22.26 9.74
N LYS A 146 2.70 22.22 10.28
CA LYS A 146 3.81 21.48 9.66
C LYS A 146 3.48 19.99 9.51
N VAL A 147 2.90 19.36 10.52
CA VAL A 147 2.47 17.94 10.43
C VAL A 147 1.43 17.76 9.31
N ARG A 148 0.44 18.67 9.23
CA ARG A 148 -0.57 18.65 8.17
C ARG A 148 0.03 18.77 6.77
N ILE A 149 1.01 19.64 6.58
CA ILE A 149 1.71 19.80 5.28
C ILE A 149 2.44 18.51 4.89
N ILE A 150 3.18 17.92 5.82
CA ILE A 150 3.90 16.65 5.57
C ILE A 150 2.88 15.53 5.26
N GLN A 151 1.74 15.50 5.96
CA GLN A 151 0.66 14.56 5.73
C GLN A 151 0.08 14.66 4.30
N PHE A 152 -0.13 15.88 3.81
CA PHE A 152 -0.55 16.08 2.42
C PHE A 152 0.48 15.56 1.41
N ASP A 153 1.77 15.78 1.66
CA ASP A 153 2.83 15.30 0.77
C ASP A 153 2.98 13.78 0.82
N TYR A 154 2.87 13.17 2.00
CA TYR A 154 2.77 11.72 2.17
C TYR A 154 1.63 11.16 1.32
N ASN A 155 0.42 11.73 1.41
CA ASN A 155 -0.74 11.29 0.65
C ASN A 155 -0.55 11.39 -0.88
N LYS A 156 0.21 12.38 -1.38
CA LYS A 156 0.56 12.46 -2.81
C LYS A 156 1.46 11.28 -3.22
N ILE A 157 2.43 10.93 -2.39
CA ILE A 157 3.37 9.83 -2.67
C ILE A 157 2.68 8.48 -2.53
N VAL A 158 1.79 8.29 -1.55
CA VAL A 158 0.95 7.09 -1.43
C VAL A 158 0.18 6.82 -2.72
N ARG A 159 -0.45 7.85 -3.32
CA ARG A 159 -1.17 7.68 -4.60
C ARG A 159 -0.23 7.25 -5.73
N LYS A 160 0.98 7.81 -5.79
CA LYS A 160 1.98 7.42 -6.79
C LYS A 160 2.44 5.98 -6.59
N ALA A 161 2.79 5.60 -5.36
CA ALA A 161 3.20 4.25 -5.01
C ALA A 161 2.08 3.23 -5.28
N HIS A 162 0.83 3.53 -4.91
CA HIS A 162 -0.33 2.70 -5.22
C HIS A 162 -0.49 2.46 -6.74
N ASN A 163 -0.41 3.54 -7.53
CA ASN A 163 -0.49 3.44 -8.98
C ASN A 163 0.70 2.66 -9.57
N GLU A 164 1.88 2.78 -8.99
CA GLU A 164 3.03 1.99 -9.40
C GLU A 164 2.81 0.50 -9.13
N ILE A 165 2.35 0.13 -7.93
CA ILE A 165 2.06 -1.27 -7.58
C ILE A 165 1.00 -1.85 -8.53
N LEU A 166 -0.06 -1.10 -8.85
CA LEU A 166 -1.10 -1.52 -9.79
C LEU A 166 -0.59 -1.75 -11.22
N ASN A 167 0.49 -1.09 -11.61
CA ASN A 167 1.03 -1.10 -12.98
C ASN A 167 2.43 -1.71 -13.06
N ALA A 168 2.88 -2.42 -12.03
CA ALA A 168 4.14 -3.15 -11.99
C ALA A 168 4.10 -4.43 -12.84
N VAL A 169 3.84 -4.31 -14.15
CA VAL A 169 4.01 -5.35 -15.19
C VAL A 169 4.32 -4.68 -16.53
#